data_AF-A0A671S874-F1
#
_entry.id   AF-A0A671S874-F1
#
_cell.length_a   1.000
_cell.length_b   1.000
_cell.length_c   1.000
_cell.angle_alpha   90.00
_cell.angle_beta   90.00
_cell.angle_gamma   90.00
#
_symmetry.space_group_name_H-M   'P 1'
#
loop_
_entity.id
_entity.type
_entity.pdbx_description
1 polymer ?
#
loop_
_entity_poly.entity_id
_entity_poly.type
_entity_poly.pdbx_seq_one_letter_code
_entity_poly.pdbx_strand_id
1 'polypeptide(L)'
;MDEVKRENEALRAKLRSYSTLNTFYHETQQEIARLNELVSSKNGIIADLRARLGNYEKTVVIEGEEPYIVGPSKSLIESLCKEICKLQQKLKESEEDTAQKLETSKTEIQRLHEKLKEKDQELETVRERPEQEKEREIQRLRSTLAEIDRTQATRAVLCNSLAEEAEQLRAQLGATVQVCQELLGRLEKEKSKTALTDQRTQANETNDSPEIPHLNLISSKLEEENDQLKKRVAYVESLNSKWQKYDSSREEYVRGLCQKLKESNGLASAGPTLTQTPAAGSMPLFQQEIVRLNGLLQDKMMECERLSRERDDSKRRDQERIQMLEQQVLAYIEDFKSERADRERAQGKILDLQDEVGRLQLQIRTQSVQDASSSRQLHMGLKKVPHRQTDTAEPLRNSPPETNSKRTISNTAPQGAAELQCPRCLTTYDDEHTAEYLKHWDECAKL
;
A
#
# COMPACT_ATOMS: atom_id res chain seq x y z
N MET A 1 -73.39 54.00 54.00
CA MET A 1 -71.97 53.60 54.18
C MET A 1 -71.44 52.83 52.97
N ASP A 2 -72.23 51.92 52.38
CA ASP A 2 -71.77 51.01 51.32
C ASP A 2 -71.58 51.66 49.93
N GLU A 3 -72.13 52.87 49.73
CA GLU A 3 -71.84 53.71 48.56
C GLU A 3 -70.38 54.16 48.53
N VAL A 4 -69.89 54.74 49.63
CA VAL A 4 -68.50 55.17 49.79
C VAL A 4 -67.53 53.98 49.65
N LYS A 5 -67.93 52.77 50.09
CA LYS A 5 -67.13 51.54 49.86
C LYS A 5 -67.02 51.20 48.37
N ARG A 6 -68.15 51.20 47.64
CA ARG A 6 -68.17 50.97 46.16
C ARG A 6 -67.35 52.02 45.41
N GLU A 7 -67.43 53.29 45.80
CA GLU A 7 -66.62 54.36 45.21
C GLU A 7 -65.12 54.16 45.50
N ASN A 8 -64.75 53.73 46.72
CA ASN A 8 -63.36 53.44 47.07
C ASN A 8 -62.81 52.24 46.26
N GLU A 9 -63.60 51.19 46.06
CA GLU A 9 -63.25 50.04 45.22
C GLU A 9 -63.11 50.44 43.74
N ALA A 10 -64.00 51.28 43.22
CA ALA A 10 -63.90 51.83 41.86
C ALA A 10 -62.67 52.71 41.68
N LEU A 11 -62.31 53.53 42.68
CA LEU A 11 -61.08 54.32 42.69
C LEU A 11 -59.83 53.43 42.74
N ARG A 12 -59.83 52.34 43.53
CA ARG A 12 -58.73 51.35 43.53
C ARG A 12 -58.64 50.56 42.22
N ALA A 13 -59.76 50.30 41.54
CA ALA A 13 -59.76 49.72 40.20
C ALA A 13 -59.16 50.68 39.17
N LYS A 14 -59.54 51.97 39.22
CA LYS A 14 -58.92 53.01 38.39
C LYS A 14 -57.42 53.15 38.68
N LEU A 15 -57.00 53.20 39.95
CA LEU A 15 -55.59 53.28 40.33
C LEU A 15 -54.77 52.11 39.76
N ARG A 16 -55.32 50.88 39.83
CA ARG A 16 -54.71 49.69 39.21
C ARG A 16 -54.62 49.83 37.69
N SER A 17 -55.67 50.30 37.02
CA SER A 17 -55.62 50.55 35.57
C SER A 17 -54.58 51.61 35.18
N TYR A 18 -54.41 52.67 35.97
CA TYR A 18 -53.37 53.67 35.77
C TYR A 18 -51.97 53.08 36.00
N SER A 19 -51.76 52.24 37.00
CA SER A 19 -50.46 51.56 37.17
C SER A 19 -50.14 50.63 36.01
N THR A 20 -51.11 49.85 35.51
CA THR A 20 -50.92 48.98 34.34
C THR A 20 -50.62 49.78 33.07
N LEU A 21 -51.32 50.89 32.84
CA LEU A 21 -51.05 51.78 31.71
C LEU A 21 -49.65 52.42 31.81
N ASN A 22 -49.22 52.79 33.03
CA ASN A 22 -47.90 53.35 33.27
C ASN A 22 -46.78 52.30 33.05
N THR A 23 -47.00 51.04 33.41
CA THR A 23 -46.09 49.93 33.06
C THR A 23 -45.96 49.79 31.55
N PHE A 24 -47.07 49.69 30.81
CA PHE A 24 -47.03 49.61 29.34
C PHE A 24 -46.39 50.85 28.68
N TYR A 25 -46.58 52.03 29.25
CA TYR A 25 -45.92 53.25 28.79
C TYR A 25 -44.38 53.17 28.94
N HIS A 26 -43.88 52.69 30.09
CA HIS A 26 -42.44 52.50 30.28
C HIS A 26 -41.86 51.34 29.44
N GLU A 27 -42.58 50.23 29.29
CA GLU A 27 -42.17 49.12 28.43
C GLU A 27 -42.07 49.55 26.95
N THR A 28 -43.07 50.28 26.44
CA THR A 28 -43.03 50.82 25.08
C THR A 28 -41.93 51.87 24.90
N GLN A 29 -41.68 52.72 25.90
CA GLN A 29 -40.57 53.67 25.88
C GLN A 29 -39.20 52.97 25.88
N GLN A 30 -39.06 51.86 26.61
CA GLN A 30 -37.84 51.05 26.63
C GLN A 30 -37.60 50.33 25.29
N GLU A 31 -38.64 49.77 24.67
CA GLU A 31 -38.52 49.13 23.35
C GLU A 31 -38.21 50.16 22.25
N ILE A 32 -38.78 51.36 22.32
CA ILE A 32 -38.41 52.48 21.42
C ILE A 32 -36.92 52.84 21.58
N ALA A 33 -36.39 52.89 22.81
CA ALA A 33 -34.97 53.14 23.04
C ALA A 33 -34.09 52.04 22.42
N ARG A 34 -34.43 50.76 22.66
CA ARG A 34 -33.74 49.59 22.09
C ARG A 34 -33.74 49.58 20.56
N LEU A 35 -34.87 49.92 19.94
CA LEU A 35 -34.97 50.00 18.48
C LEU A 35 -34.12 51.14 17.91
N ASN A 36 -34.04 52.28 18.59
CA ASN A 36 -33.16 53.39 18.19
C ASN A 36 -31.67 53.03 18.28
N GLU A 37 -31.24 52.28 19.30
CA GLU A 37 -29.87 51.74 19.39
C GLU A 37 -29.56 50.80 18.23
N LEU A 38 -30.49 49.88 17.91
CA LEU A 38 -30.35 48.94 16.79
C LEU A 38 -30.27 49.66 15.43
N VAL A 39 -31.10 50.70 15.23
CA VAL A 39 -31.05 51.55 14.02
C VAL A 39 -29.72 52.30 13.93
N SER A 40 -29.21 52.83 15.05
CA SER A 40 -27.93 53.52 15.10
C SER A 40 -26.75 52.60 14.75
N SER A 41 -26.74 51.38 15.30
CA SER A 41 -25.77 50.33 14.97
C SER A 41 -25.80 49.96 13.47
N LYS A 42 -26.99 49.73 12.91
CA LYS A 42 -27.16 49.45 11.46
C LYS A 42 -26.70 50.62 10.59
N ASN A 43 -26.99 51.86 10.97
CA ASN A 43 -26.51 53.05 10.26
C ASN A 43 -24.99 53.18 10.30
N GLY A 44 -24.34 52.79 11.41
CA GLY A 44 -22.88 52.70 11.50
C GLY A 44 -22.28 51.68 10.52
N ILE A 45 -22.87 50.48 10.43
CA ILE A 45 -22.44 49.46 9.45
C ILE A 45 -22.64 49.95 8.01
N ILE A 46 -23.77 50.60 7.71
CA ILE A 46 -24.04 51.19 6.39
C ILE A 46 -23.01 52.29 6.06
N ALA A 47 -22.59 53.09 7.05
CA ALA A 47 -21.56 54.11 6.86
C ALA A 47 -20.18 53.50 6.58
N ASP A 48 -19.77 52.44 7.30
CA ASP A 48 -18.53 51.70 7.01
C ASP A 48 -18.53 51.08 5.60
N LEU A 49 -19.61 50.38 5.24
CA LEU A 49 -19.74 49.79 3.90
C LEU A 49 -19.70 50.85 2.80
N ARG A 50 -20.34 52.00 3.01
CA ARG A 50 -20.25 53.16 2.09
C ARG A 50 -18.84 53.76 2.04
N ALA A 51 -18.12 53.83 3.15
CA ALA A 51 -16.74 54.30 3.17
C ALA A 51 -15.80 53.33 2.45
N ARG A 52 -15.98 52.01 2.62
CA ARG A 52 -15.23 50.97 1.92
C ARG A 52 -15.50 50.99 0.42
N LEU A 53 -16.76 51.04 -0.01
CA LEU A 53 -17.15 51.24 -1.42
C LEU A 53 -16.56 52.55 -1.97
N GLY A 54 -16.69 53.64 -1.23
CA GLY A 54 -16.10 54.93 -1.57
C GLY A 54 -14.58 54.91 -1.68
N ASN A 55 -13.86 53.99 -1.03
CA ASN A 55 -12.42 53.82 -1.22
C ASN A 55 -12.09 53.06 -2.52
N TYR A 56 -12.89 52.05 -2.89
CA TYR A 56 -12.79 51.43 -4.22
C TYR A 56 -13.12 52.44 -5.33
N GLU A 57 -14.14 53.29 -5.14
CA GLU A 57 -14.54 54.34 -6.08
C GLU A 57 -13.52 55.49 -6.16
N LYS A 58 -12.94 55.95 -5.03
CA LYS A 58 -11.88 56.98 -5.01
C LYS A 58 -10.55 56.54 -5.63
N THR A 59 -10.40 55.25 -5.94
CA THR A 59 -9.28 54.75 -6.74
C THR A 59 -9.49 55.04 -8.24
N VAL A 60 -10.69 55.50 -8.64
CA VAL A 60 -10.96 56.13 -9.94
C VAL A 60 -10.68 57.63 -9.82
N VAL A 61 -9.51 58.06 -10.31
CA VAL A 61 -9.22 59.48 -10.50
C VAL A 61 -9.97 59.96 -11.74
N ILE A 62 -10.88 60.92 -11.58
CA ILE A 62 -11.57 61.58 -12.69
C ILE A 62 -10.83 62.88 -13.02
N GLU A 63 -9.94 62.82 -14.01
CA GLU A 63 -9.50 63.98 -14.81
C GLU A 63 -9.50 63.59 -16.29
N GLY A 64 -10.36 64.22 -17.09
CA GLY A 64 -10.52 63.90 -18.51
C GLY A 64 -11.49 62.75 -18.80
N GLU A 65 -11.87 62.59 -20.06
CA GLU A 65 -12.90 61.65 -20.52
C GLU A 65 -12.45 60.17 -20.42
N GLU A 66 -13.43 59.29 -20.23
CA GLU A 66 -13.34 57.85 -19.89
C GLU A 66 -12.84 57.48 -18.47
N PRO A 67 -13.69 56.84 -17.62
CA PRO A 67 -13.27 56.38 -16.29
C PRO A 67 -12.41 55.11 -16.38
N TYR A 68 -11.08 55.28 -16.38
CA TYR A 68 -10.15 54.16 -16.27
C TYR A 68 -10.09 53.63 -14.83
N ILE A 69 -10.62 52.42 -14.62
CA ILE A 69 -10.50 51.69 -13.35
C ILE A 69 -9.03 51.34 -13.13
N VAL A 70 -8.40 51.94 -12.10
CA VAL A 70 -7.04 51.59 -11.65
C VAL A 70 -7.10 50.29 -10.84
N GLY A 71 -7.36 49.19 -11.56
CA GLY A 71 -7.19 47.82 -11.06
C GLY A 71 -5.76 47.31 -11.28
N PRO A 72 -5.42 46.11 -10.77
CA PRO A 72 -4.19 45.43 -11.15
C PRO A 72 -4.10 45.30 -12.67
N SER A 73 -2.89 45.43 -13.22
CA SER A 73 -2.70 45.57 -14.68
C SER A 73 -3.35 44.41 -15.45
N LYS A 74 -4.01 44.72 -16.58
CA LYS A 74 -4.70 43.71 -17.41
C LYS A 74 -3.77 42.54 -17.77
N SER A 75 -2.48 42.83 -18.03
CA SER A 75 -1.43 41.84 -18.27
C SER A 75 -1.16 40.90 -17.09
N LEU A 76 -1.18 41.40 -15.84
CA LEU A 76 -1.02 40.56 -14.65
C LEU A 76 -2.22 39.62 -14.48
N ILE A 77 -3.44 40.13 -14.64
CA ILE A 77 -4.67 39.32 -14.58
C ILE A 77 -4.63 38.23 -15.64
N GLU A 78 -4.32 38.58 -16.90
CA GLU A 78 -4.24 37.63 -18.01
C GLU A 78 -3.14 36.56 -17.79
N SER A 79 -1.98 36.96 -17.23
CA SER A 79 -0.91 36.03 -16.88
C SER A 79 -1.32 35.08 -15.75
N LEU A 80 -2.02 35.57 -14.73
CA LEU A 80 -2.54 34.74 -13.64
C LEU A 80 -3.62 33.77 -14.13
N CYS A 81 -4.54 34.21 -14.99
CA CYS A 81 -5.50 33.31 -15.64
C CYS A 81 -4.80 32.21 -16.45
N LYS A 82 -3.75 32.54 -17.20
CA LYS A 82 -2.95 31.57 -17.96
C LYS A 82 -2.23 30.56 -17.05
N GLU A 83 -1.65 31.00 -15.94
CA GLU A 83 -1.05 30.08 -14.95
C GLU A 83 -2.09 29.21 -14.24
N ILE A 84 -3.25 29.76 -13.88
CA ILE A 84 -4.36 28.97 -13.30
C ILE A 84 -4.80 27.88 -14.27
N CYS A 85 -4.99 28.19 -15.56
CA CYS A 85 -5.34 27.18 -16.56
C CYS A 85 -4.25 26.11 -16.73
N LYS A 86 -2.95 26.48 -16.72
CA LYS A 86 -1.84 25.51 -16.74
C LYS A 86 -1.82 24.61 -15.50
N LEU A 87 -2.08 25.17 -14.32
CA LEU A 87 -2.11 24.41 -13.06
C LEU A 87 -3.32 23.48 -13.01
N GLN A 88 -4.49 23.91 -13.50
CA GLN A 88 -5.67 23.06 -13.67
C GLN A 88 -5.41 21.91 -14.65
N GLN A 89 -4.73 22.17 -15.77
CA GLN A 89 -4.33 21.13 -16.71
C GLN A 89 -3.36 20.13 -16.07
N LYS A 90 -2.30 20.60 -15.40
CA LYS A 90 -1.33 19.73 -14.70
C LYS A 90 -1.98 18.89 -13.59
N LEU A 91 -2.94 19.46 -12.86
CA LEU A 91 -3.71 18.73 -11.86
C LEU A 91 -4.47 17.57 -12.53
N LYS A 92 -5.24 17.86 -13.58
CA LYS A 92 -6.00 16.85 -14.34
C LYS A 92 -5.10 15.77 -14.94
N GLU A 93 -3.97 16.14 -15.53
CA GLU A 93 -2.96 15.20 -16.03
C GLU A 93 -2.44 14.30 -14.91
N SER A 94 -2.16 14.85 -13.71
CA SER A 94 -1.72 14.06 -12.55
C SER A 94 -2.81 13.14 -11.96
N GLU A 95 -4.08 13.55 -12.02
CA GLU A 95 -5.24 12.74 -11.63
C GLU A 95 -5.44 11.56 -12.59
N GLU A 96 -5.31 11.78 -13.90
CA GLU A 96 -5.36 10.73 -14.92
C GLU A 96 -4.18 9.75 -14.77
N ASP A 97 -2.97 10.25 -14.55
CA ASP A 97 -1.75 9.47 -14.29
C ASP A 97 -1.87 8.58 -13.04
N THR A 98 -2.45 9.12 -11.96
CA THR A 98 -2.64 8.38 -10.70
C THR A 98 -3.77 7.36 -10.80
N ALA A 99 -4.86 7.69 -11.51
CA ALA A 99 -5.91 6.72 -11.83
C ALA A 99 -5.39 5.55 -12.68
N GLN A 100 -4.55 5.80 -13.69
CA GLN A 100 -3.94 4.75 -14.50
C GLN A 100 -2.98 3.87 -13.68
N LYS A 101 -2.18 4.46 -12.78
CA LYS A 101 -1.32 3.72 -11.84
C LYS A 101 -2.14 2.88 -10.84
N LEU A 102 -3.29 3.38 -10.41
CA LEU A 102 -4.19 2.63 -9.53
C LEU A 102 -4.83 1.42 -10.23
N GLU A 103 -5.33 1.57 -11.46
CA GLU A 103 -5.93 0.45 -12.21
C GLU A 103 -4.89 -0.59 -12.65
N THR A 104 -3.66 -0.17 -13.02
CA THR A 104 -2.56 -1.12 -13.27
C THR A 104 -2.12 -1.86 -12.01
N SER A 105 -2.07 -1.18 -10.85
CA SER A 105 -1.82 -1.85 -9.57
C SER A 105 -2.94 -2.81 -9.19
N LYS A 106 -4.20 -2.43 -9.40
CA LYS A 106 -5.40 -3.24 -9.08
C LYS A 106 -5.50 -4.50 -9.94
N THR A 107 -5.22 -4.41 -11.23
CA THR A 107 -5.17 -5.56 -12.14
C THR A 107 -4.01 -6.51 -11.80
N GLU A 108 -2.84 -5.99 -11.44
CA GLU A 108 -1.72 -6.82 -10.95
C GLU A 108 -2.06 -7.50 -9.61
N ILE A 109 -2.71 -6.79 -8.68
CA ILE A 109 -3.19 -7.38 -7.42
C ILE A 109 -4.20 -8.50 -7.69
N GLN A 110 -5.13 -8.34 -8.65
CA GLN A 110 -6.07 -9.40 -9.03
C GLN A 110 -5.34 -10.63 -9.59
N ARG A 111 -4.39 -10.42 -10.51
CA ARG A 111 -3.55 -11.49 -11.09
C ARG A 111 -2.75 -12.24 -10.04
N LEU A 112 -2.23 -11.54 -9.03
CA LEU A 112 -1.49 -12.14 -7.91
C LEU A 112 -2.42 -12.93 -6.98
N HIS A 113 -3.65 -12.46 -6.71
CA HIS A 113 -4.65 -13.22 -5.94
C HIS A 113 -5.08 -14.51 -6.66
N GLU A 114 -5.28 -14.46 -7.98
CA GLU A 114 -5.61 -15.65 -8.77
C GLU A 114 -4.47 -16.68 -8.73
N LYS A 115 -3.23 -16.23 -8.93
CA LYS A 115 -2.05 -17.10 -8.81
C LYS A 115 -1.85 -17.65 -7.39
N LEU A 116 -2.15 -16.86 -6.34
CA LEU A 116 -2.12 -17.34 -4.96
C LEU A 116 -3.14 -18.48 -4.77
N LYS A 117 -4.38 -18.28 -5.22
CA LYS A 117 -5.46 -19.27 -5.17
C LYS A 117 -5.11 -20.55 -5.93
N GLU A 118 -4.45 -20.47 -7.07
CA GLU A 118 -3.91 -21.65 -7.78
C GLU A 118 -2.88 -22.41 -6.93
N LYS A 119 -1.95 -21.70 -6.27
CA LYS A 119 -0.95 -22.34 -5.38
C LYS A 119 -1.61 -22.96 -4.15
N ASP A 120 -2.59 -22.30 -3.55
CA ASP A 120 -3.34 -22.82 -2.41
C ASP A 120 -4.13 -24.07 -2.79
N GLN A 121 -4.73 -24.10 -3.98
CA GLN A 121 -5.38 -25.30 -4.54
C GLN A 121 -4.37 -26.43 -4.78
N GLU A 122 -3.21 -26.15 -5.38
CA GLU A 122 -2.15 -27.15 -5.54
C GLU A 122 -1.71 -27.73 -4.19
N LEU A 123 -1.50 -26.88 -3.18
CA LEU A 123 -1.14 -27.30 -1.83
C LEU A 123 -2.23 -28.17 -1.19
N GLU A 124 -3.50 -27.80 -1.31
CA GLU A 124 -4.59 -28.59 -0.74
C GLU A 124 -4.75 -29.94 -1.48
N THR A 125 -4.61 -30.01 -2.82
CA THR A 125 -4.58 -31.31 -3.52
C THR A 125 -3.39 -32.19 -3.14
N VAL A 126 -2.26 -31.61 -2.72
CA VAL A 126 -1.13 -32.37 -2.14
C VAL A 126 -1.45 -32.78 -0.70
N ARG A 127 -2.17 -31.96 0.06
CA ARG A 127 -2.58 -32.24 1.44
C ARG A 127 -3.60 -33.37 1.51
N GLU A 128 -4.64 -33.33 0.67
CA GLU A 128 -5.73 -34.31 0.59
C GLU A 128 -5.27 -35.71 0.11
N ARG A 129 -4.12 -35.81 -0.58
CA ARG A 129 -3.58 -37.11 -1.01
C ARG A 129 -3.34 -38.06 0.18
N PRO A 130 -3.73 -39.34 0.08
CA PRO A 130 -3.44 -40.34 1.11
C PRO A 130 -1.94 -40.43 1.45
N GLU A 131 -1.62 -40.60 2.73
CA GLU A 131 -0.23 -40.73 3.21
C GLU A 131 0.52 -41.87 2.53
N GLN A 132 -0.18 -42.97 2.22
CA GLN A 132 0.40 -44.11 1.51
C GLN A 132 0.83 -43.76 0.07
N GLU A 133 0.21 -42.78 -0.59
CA GLU A 133 0.65 -42.32 -1.91
C GLU A 133 1.86 -41.40 -1.79
N LYS A 134 1.85 -40.51 -0.79
CA LYS A 134 3.00 -39.65 -0.45
C LYS A 134 4.25 -40.48 -0.15
N GLU A 135 4.15 -41.51 0.69
CA GLU A 135 5.32 -42.34 1.02
C GLU A 135 5.81 -43.18 -0.17
N ARG A 136 4.92 -43.70 -1.03
CA ARG A 136 5.31 -44.36 -2.29
C ARG A 136 6.07 -43.41 -3.23
N GLU A 137 5.64 -42.16 -3.33
CA GLU A 137 6.31 -41.13 -4.14
C GLU A 137 7.69 -40.79 -3.54
N ILE A 138 7.75 -40.55 -2.23
CA ILE A 138 9.00 -40.31 -1.50
C ILE A 138 9.97 -41.48 -1.68
N GLN A 139 9.51 -42.73 -1.61
CA GLN A 139 10.35 -43.90 -1.83
C GLN A 139 10.86 -43.99 -3.27
N ARG A 140 10.03 -43.65 -4.28
CA ARG A 140 10.48 -43.55 -5.68
C ARG A 140 11.54 -42.46 -5.84
N LEU A 141 11.30 -41.25 -5.34
CA LEU A 141 12.25 -40.13 -5.41
C LEU A 141 13.58 -40.45 -4.70
N ARG A 142 13.54 -41.04 -3.50
CA ARG A 142 14.75 -41.52 -2.78
C ARG A 142 15.52 -42.56 -3.61
N SER A 143 14.83 -43.46 -4.29
CA SER A 143 15.45 -44.47 -5.15
C SER A 143 16.11 -43.85 -6.39
N THR A 144 15.45 -42.88 -7.02
CA THR A 144 16.02 -42.13 -8.16
C THR A 144 17.23 -41.30 -7.75
N LEU A 145 17.19 -40.60 -6.61
CA LEU A 145 18.33 -39.85 -6.08
C LEU A 145 19.52 -40.77 -5.79
N ALA A 146 19.29 -41.90 -5.11
CA ALA A 146 20.35 -42.87 -4.83
C ALA A 146 21.00 -43.45 -6.11
N GLU A 147 20.24 -43.57 -7.21
CA GLU A 147 20.78 -44.02 -8.49
C GLU A 147 21.57 -42.91 -9.22
N ILE A 148 21.11 -41.65 -9.12
CA ILE A 148 21.88 -40.48 -9.58
C ILE A 148 23.21 -40.41 -8.83
N ASP A 149 23.21 -40.55 -7.50
CA ASP A 149 24.42 -40.52 -6.69
C ASP A 149 25.40 -41.65 -7.06
N ARG A 150 24.91 -42.88 -7.30
CA ARG A 150 25.74 -44.01 -7.79
C ARG A 150 26.35 -43.73 -9.15
N THR A 151 25.56 -43.26 -10.11
CA THR A 151 26.06 -42.97 -11.47
C THR A 151 27.05 -41.79 -11.45
N GLN A 152 26.81 -40.78 -10.62
CA GLN A 152 27.72 -39.66 -10.41
C GLN A 152 29.03 -40.09 -9.73
N ALA A 153 28.98 -40.93 -8.69
CA ALA A 153 30.17 -41.49 -8.05
C ALA A 153 31.00 -42.35 -9.03
N THR A 154 30.33 -43.21 -9.82
CA THR A 154 30.98 -44.02 -10.86
C THR A 154 31.65 -43.13 -11.91
N ARG A 155 30.96 -42.08 -12.38
CA ARG A 155 31.51 -41.09 -13.30
C ARG A 155 32.72 -40.37 -12.72
N ALA A 156 32.69 -39.97 -11.44
CA ALA A 156 33.80 -39.30 -10.78
C ALA A 156 35.06 -40.18 -10.71
N VAL A 157 34.91 -41.46 -10.34
CA VAL A 157 36.02 -42.43 -10.33
C VAL A 157 36.62 -42.62 -11.73
N LEU A 158 35.78 -42.75 -12.77
CA LEU A 158 36.25 -42.85 -14.15
C LEU A 158 36.97 -41.58 -14.63
N CYS A 159 36.45 -40.39 -14.29
CA CYS A 159 37.12 -39.12 -14.62
C CYS A 159 38.49 -38.98 -13.92
N ASN A 160 38.60 -39.39 -12.67
CA ASN A 160 39.88 -39.36 -11.93
C ASN A 160 40.88 -40.35 -12.53
N SER A 161 40.47 -41.60 -12.79
CA SER A 161 41.30 -42.64 -13.42
C SER A 161 41.82 -42.21 -14.79
N LEU A 162 40.97 -41.62 -15.64
CA LEU A 162 41.39 -41.07 -16.94
C LEU A 162 42.33 -39.86 -16.81
N ALA A 163 42.20 -39.05 -15.75
CA ALA A 163 43.12 -37.95 -15.48
C ALA A 163 44.49 -38.43 -14.99
N GLU A 164 44.52 -39.47 -14.15
CA GLU A 164 45.73 -40.16 -13.69
C GLU A 164 46.48 -40.82 -14.85
N GLU A 165 45.76 -41.56 -15.72
CA GLU A 165 46.33 -42.17 -16.93
C GLU A 165 46.89 -41.10 -17.90
N ALA A 166 46.15 -40.01 -18.11
CA ALA A 166 46.63 -38.90 -18.94
C ALA A 166 47.91 -38.24 -18.37
N GLU A 167 48.03 -38.12 -17.05
CA GLU A 167 49.23 -37.58 -16.42
C GLU A 167 50.40 -38.56 -16.45
N GLN A 168 50.14 -39.86 -16.27
CA GLN A 168 51.14 -40.92 -16.46
C GLN A 168 51.70 -40.92 -17.89
N LEU A 169 50.83 -40.76 -18.91
CA LEU A 169 51.24 -40.64 -20.31
C LEU A 169 52.05 -39.36 -20.56
N ARG A 170 51.69 -38.22 -19.93
CA ARG A 170 52.52 -36.99 -20.00
C ARG A 170 53.90 -37.20 -19.36
N ALA A 171 53.97 -37.86 -18.21
CA ALA A 171 55.24 -38.16 -17.55
C ALA A 171 56.12 -39.11 -18.39
N GLN A 172 55.54 -40.15 -18.99
CA GLN A 172 56.25 -41.04 -19.92
C GLN A 172 56.72 -40.31 -21.19
N LEU A 173 55.90 -39.42 -21.75
CA LEU A 173 56.29 -38.59 -22.89
C LEU A 173 57.43 -37.63 -22.50
N GLY A 174 57.36 -37.02 -21.31
CA GLY A 174 58.46 -36.19 -20.78
C GLY A 174 59.77 -36.96 -20.63
N ALA A 175 59.72 -38.17 -20.09
CA ALA A 175 60.90 -39.04 -19.96
C ALA A 175 61.48 -39.46 -21.33
N THR A 176 60.64 -39.83 -22.29
CA THR A 176 61.11 -40.18 -23.66
C THR A 176 61.68 -38.96 -24.39
N VAL A 177 61.13 -37.76 -24.20
CA VAL A 177 61.71 -36.51 -24.72
C VAL A 177 63.08 -36.23 -24.11
N GLN A 178 63.28 -36.45 -22.80
CA GLN A 178 64.59 -36.31 -22.16
C GLN A 178 65.62 -37.30 -22.74
N VAL A 179 65.24 -38.57 -22.93
CA VAL A 179 66.11 -39.58 -23.57
C VAL A 179 66.46 -39.18 -25.01
N CYS A 180 65.50 -38.69 -25.78
CA CYS A 180 65.76 -38.19 -27.14
C CYS A 180 66.71 -36.97 -27.15
N GLN A 181 66.57 -36.05 -26.20
CA GLN A 181 67.48 -34.91 -26.05
C GLN A 181 68.91 -35.36 -25.66
N GLU A 182 69.05 -36.34 -24.77
CA GLU A 182 70.35 -36.95 -24.47
C GLU A 182 70.98 -37.61 -25.70
N LEU A 183 70.22 -38.39 -26.46
CA LEU A 183 70.71 -39.07 -27.66
C LEU A 183 71.13 -38.06 -28.74
N LEU A 184 70.34 -37.00 -28.97
CA LEU A 184 70.73 -35.89 -29.84
C LEU A 184 72.03 -35.23 -29.35
N GLY A 185 72.13 -34.92 -28.07
CA GLY A 185 73.34 -34.34 -27.48
C GLY A 185 74.56 -35.28 -27.52
N ARG A 186 74.38 -36.61 -27.59
CA ARG A 186 75.46 -37.58 -27.87
C ARG A 186 75.82 -37.56 -29.35
N LEU A 187 74.85 -37.62 -30.26
CA LEU A 187 75.06 -37.57 -31.71
C LEU A 187 75.70 -36.26 -32.20
N GLU A 188 75.42 -35.11 -31.57
CA GLU A 188 76.09 -33.84 -31.87
C GLU A 188 77.56 -33.86 -31.44
N LYS A 189 77.85 -34.39 -30.25
CA LYS A 189 79.22 -34.61 -29.74
C LYS A 189 79.98 -35.66 -30.55
N GLU A 190 79.28 -36.61 -31.16
CA GLU A 190 79.84 -37.67 -31.99
C GLU A 190 80.05 -37.17 -33.43
N LYS A 191 79.09 -36.47 -34.04
CA LYS A 191 79.26 -35.80 -35.35
C LYS A 191 80.40 -34.77 -35.35
N SER A 192 80.67 -34.15 -34.19
CA SER A 192 81.85 -33.29 -33.98
C SER A 192 83.19 -34.04 -33.97
N LYS A 193 83.17 -35.38 -33.91
CA LYS A 193 84.34 -36.29 -33.91
C LYS A 193 84.42 -37.15 -35.18
N THR A 194 83.28 -37.60 -35.71
CA THR A 194 83.16 -38.54 -36.85
C THR A 194 83.04 -37.84 -38.21
N ALA A 195 83.39 -36.55 -38.29
CA ALA A 195 83.73 -35.91 -39.57
C ALA A 195 85.03 -36.49 -40.19
N LEU A 196 85.71 -37.39 -39.47
CA LEU A 196 86.85 -38.18 -39.90
C LEU A 196 86.46 -39.67 -39.96
N THR A 197 86.56 -40.25 -41.15
CA THR A 197 86.54 -41.71 -41.43
C THR A 197 85.15 -42.37 -41.44
N ASP A 198 84.62 -42.59 -42.64
CA ASP A 198 83.46 -43.45 -42.86
C ASP A 198 83.61 -44.21 -44.19
N GLN A 199 83.78 -45.55 -44.14
CA GLN A 199 83.46 -46.46 -45.26
C GLN A 199 83.52 -47.97 -44.88
N ARG A 200 82.33 -48.58 -44.89
CA ARG A 200 81.94 -49.72 -45.76
C ARG A 200 82.70 -51.06 -45.68
N THR A 201 81.95 -52.13 -45.39
CA THR A 201 81.77 -53.29 -46.31
C THR A 201 80.49 -54.10 -46.06
N GLN A 202 80.00 -54.74 -47.13
CA GLN A 202 78.85 -55.65 -47.19
C GLN A 202 79.32 -57.11 -47.35
N ALA A 203 78.34 -58.02 -47.57
CA ALA A 203 78.45 -59.32 -48.25
C ALA A 203 78.82 -60.54 -47.37
N ASN A 204 78.30 -61.76 -47.63
CA ASN A 204 77.23 -62.18 -48.55
C ASN A 204 76.60 -63.52 -48.09
N GLU A 205 75.48 -63.87 -48.73
CA GLU A 205 74.75 -65.14 -48.61
C GLU A 205 75.50 -66.33 -49.25
N THR A 206 75.17 -67.57 -48.85
CA THR A 206 75.42 -68.78 -49.68
C THR A 206 74.47 -69.95 -49.42
N ASN A 207 73.84 -70.41 -50.52
CA ASN A 207 73.64 -71.79 -50.97
C ASN A 207 72.54 -72.71 -50.40
N ASP A 208 71.69 -73.15 -51.34
CA ASP A 208 70.68 -74.21 -51.24
C ASP A 208 71.24 -75.65 -51.28
N SER A 209 70.49 -76.58 -50.67
CA SER A 209 70.44 -78.00 -51.05
C SER A 209 69.13 -78.65 -50.55
N PRO A 210 68.88 -79.97 -50.70
CA PRO A 210 67.90 -80.48 -51.64
C PRO A 210 66.52 -80.79 -51.00
N GLU A 211 65.78 -79.78 -50.55
CA GLU A 211 64.44 -79.97 -49.94
C GLU A 211 63.25 -79.68 -50.88
N ILE A 212 63.49 -79.54 -52.19
CA ILE A 212 62.58 -78.95 -53.19
C ILE A 212 61.10 -79.38 -53.10
N PRO A 213 60.71 -80.66 -52.95
CA PRO A 213 59.28 -81.04 -52.89
C PRO A 213 58.59 -80.64 -51.58
N HIS A 214 59.32 -80.73 -50.46
CA HIS A 214 58.83 -80.34 -49.13
C HIS A 214 58.80 -78.82 -48.99
N LEU A 215 59.83 -78.14 -49.50
CA LEU A 215 59.83 -76.69 -49.66
C LEU A 215 58.71 -76.22 -50.58
N ASN A 216 58.38 -76.89 -51.68
CA ASN A 216 57.25 -76.49 -52.53
C ASN A 216 55.90 -76.62 -51.81
N LEU A 217 55.72 -77.65 -50.97
CA LEU A 217 54.53 -77.79 -50.11
C LEU A 217 54.47 -76.70 -49.03
N ILE A 218 55.59 -76.39 -48.38
CA ILE A 218 55.69 -75.32 -47.40
C ILE A 218 55.49 -73.95 -48.06
N SER A 219 56.12 -73.68 -49.20
CA SER A 219 55.97 -72.45 -49.98
C SER A 219 54.53 -72.25 -50.43
N SER A 220 53.85 -73.28 -50.95
CA SER A 220 52.44 -73.17 -51.31
C SER A 220 51.53 -72.88 -50.11
N LYS A 221 51.82 -73.48 -48.94
CA LYS A 221 51.12 -73.17 -47.70
C LYS A 221 51.42 -71.75 -47.18
N LEU A 222 52.67 -71.31 -47.27
CA LEU A 222 53.10 -69.96 -46.92
C LEU A 222 52.52 -68.92 -47.88
N GLU A 223 52.37 -69.23 -49.17
CA GLU A 223 51.67 -68.40 -50.15
C GLU A 223 50.19 -68.27 -49.79
N GLU A 224 49.52 -69.37 -49.42
CA GLU A 224 48.12 -69.31 -48.95
C GLU A 224 47.98 -68.50 -47.66
N GLU A 225 48.84 -68.73 -46.66
CA GLU A 225 48.86 -67.96 -45.42
C GLU A 225 49.18 -66.47 -45.68
N ASN A 226 50.10 -66.17 -46.60
CA ASN A 226 50.44 -64.81 -47.02
C ASN A 226 49.25 -64.14 -47.73
N ASP A 227 48.51 -64.85 -48.58
CA ASP A 227 47.28 -64.34 -49.20
C ASP A 227 46.13 -64.18 -48.20
N GLN A 228 46.02 -65.04 -47.19
CA GLN A 228 45.09 -64.83 -46.07
C GLN A 228 45.48 -63.61 -45.23
N LEU A 229 46.78 -63.39 -44.99
CA LEU A 229 47.29 -62.20 -44.31
C LEU A 229 47.04 -60.93 -45.13
N LYS A 230 47.32 -60.92 -46.44
CA LYS A 230 46.96 -59.80 -47.35
C LYS A 230 45.48 -59.47 -47.29
N LYS A 231 44.59 -60.48 -47.33
CA LYS A 231 43.13 -60.29 -47.19
C LYS A 231 42.74 -59.70 -45.84
N ARG A 232 43.39 -60.12 -44.75
CA ARG A 232 43.18 -59.56 -43.39
C ARG A 232 43.69 -58.12 -43.27
N VAL A 233 44.85 -57.81 -43.84
CA VAL A 233 45.41 -56.45 -43.90
C VAL A 233 44.46 -55.53 -44.67
N ALA A 234 44.07 -55.90 -45.88
CA ALA A 234 43.11 -55.13 -46.68
C ALA A 234 41.75 -54.92 -45.96
N TYR A 235 41.28 -55.93 -45.20
CA TYR A 235 40.09 -55.78 -44.36
C TYR A 235 40.28 -54.76 -43.24
N VAL A 236 41.40 -54.82 -42.50
CA VAL A 236 41.73 -53.86 -41.43
C VAL A 236 41.94 -52.45 -41.99
N GLU A 237 42.61 -52.30 -43.15
CA GLU A 237 42.75 -51.02 -43.86
C GLU A 237 41.39 -50.46 -44.27
N SER A 238 40.45 -51.30 -44.70
CA SER A 238 39.08 -50.88 -45.03
C SER A 238 38.28 -50.42 -43.79
N LEU A 239 38.51 -51.04 -42.62
CA LEU A 239 37.91 -50.63 -41.35
C LEU A 239 38.55 -49.33 -40.84
N ASN A 240 39.86 -49.21 -40.88
CA ASN A 240 40.60 -48.01 -40.51
C ASN A 240 40.15 -46.81 -41.39
N SER A 241 40.02 -47.02 -42.71
CA SER A 241 39.48 -46.03 -43.64
C SER A 241 38.05 -45.58 -43.31
N LYS A 242 37.20 -46.48 -42.77
CA LYS A 242 35.85 -46.13 -42.30
C LYS A 242 35.90 -45.37 -40.98
N TRP A 243 36.76 -45.78 -40.04
CA TRP A 243 36.94 -45.13 -38.75
C TRP A 243 37.51 -43.71 -38.90
N GLN A 244 38.53 -43.51 -39.73
CA GLN A 244 39.08 -42.19 -40.07
C GLN A 244 38.02 -41.26 -40.67
N LYS A 245 37.13 -41.76 -41.53
CA LYS A 245 36.01 -40.97 -42.08
C LYS A 245 34.99 -40.60 -41.00
N TYR A 246 34.66 -41.52 -40.11
CA TYR A 246 33.78 -41.24 -38.97
C TYR A 246 34.39 -40.19 -38.04
N ASP A 247 35.67 -40.33 -37.68
CA ASP A 247 36.33 -39.41 -36.77
C ASP A 247 36.52 -38.03 -37.41
N SER A 248 36.89 -37.96 -38.70
CA SER A 248 36.92 -36.69 -39.45
C SER A 248 35.56 -36.00 -39.46
N SER A 249 34.47 -36.73 -39.72
CA SER A 249 33.11 -36.18 -39.71
C SER A 249 32.65 -35.76 -38.31
N ARG A 250 33.03 -36.52 -37.27
CA ARG A 250 32.82 -36.18 -35.86
C ARG A 250 33.58 -34.91 -35.48
N GLU A 251 34.83 -34.77 -35.89
CA GLU A 251 35.61 -33.54 -35.68
C GLU A 251 34.99 -32.35 -36.42
N GLU A 252 34.55 -32.51 -37.67
CA GLU A 252 33.84 -31.45 -38.41
C GLU A 252 32.55 -31.03 -37.70
N TYR A 253 31.78 -31.98 -37.18
CA TYR A 253 30.60 -31.69 -36.37
C TYR A 253 30.94 -30.94 -35.08
N VAL A 254 31.98 -31.36 -34.35
CA VAL A 254 32.47 -30.68 -33.14
C VAL A 254 32.99 -29.28 -33.48
N ARG A 255 33.78 -29.12 -34.55
CA ARG A 255 34.21 -27.81 -35.07
C ARG A 255 33.02 -26.91 -35.39
N GLY A 256 31.98 -27.45 -36.02
CA GLY A 256 30.73 -26.74 -36.31
C GLY A 256 29.96 -26.33 -35.05
N LEU A 257 29.93 -27.16 -34.00
CA LEU A 257 29.35 -26.79 -32.70
C LEU A 257 30.17 -25.71 -32.00
N CYS A 258 31.50 -25.83 -31.97
CA CYS A 258 32.39 -24.81 -31.41
C CYS A 258 32.27 -23.48 -32.18
N GLN A 259 32.11 -23.52 -33.51
CA GLN A 259 31.87 -22.35 -34.33
C GLN A 259 30.51 -21.71 -34.01
N LYS A 260 29.41 -22.48 -33.94
CA LYS A 260 28.09 -21.96 -33.54
C LYS A 260 28.10 -21.33 -32.15
N LEU A 261 28.81 -21.94 -31.20
CA LEU A 261 29.00 -21.37 -29.86
C LEU A 261 29.80 -20.06 -29.92
N LYS A 262 30.84 -20.01 -30.76
CA LYS A 262 31.66 -18.81 -30.98
C LYS A 262 30.91 -17.70 -31.72
N GLU A 263 30.01 -18.02 -32.64
CA GLU A 263 29.14 -17.07 -33.34
C GLU A 263 28.07 -16.52 -32.40
N SER A 264 27.47 -17.39 -31.57
CA SER A 264 26.54 -17.01 -30.50
C SER A 264 27.19 -16.05 -29.50
N ASN A 265 28.49 -16.21 -29.22
CA ASN A 265 29.28 -15.31 -28.37
C ASN A 265 29.96 -14.16 -29.14
N GLY A 266 29.94 -14.18 -30.48
CA GLY A 266 30.81 -13.38 -31.36
C GLY A 266 30.16 -12.14 -31.96
N LEU A 267 28.84 -11.97 -31.76
CA LEU A 267 28.10 -10.74 -32.12
C LEU A 267 28.40 -9.54 -31.20
N ALA A 268 29.23 -9.74 -30.17
CA ALA A 268 29.70 -8.67 -29.29
C ALA A 268 31.17 -8.32 -29.56
N SER A 269 31.40 -7.05 -29.96
CA SER A 269 32.70 -6.35 -30.04
C SER A 269 33.55 -6.55 -31.30
N ALA A 270 33.51 -5.53 -32.16
CA ALA A 270 34.61 -5.13 -33.02
C ALA A 270 35.16 -3.79 -32.52
N GLY A 271 36.36 -3.77 -31.95
CA GLY A 271 37.01 -2.57 -31.41
C GLY A 271 38.36 -2.92 -30.74
N PRO A 272 39.49 -2.30 -31.10
CA PRO A 272 40.81 -2.85 -30.77
C PRO A 272 41.42 -2.26 -29.49
N THR A 273 42.07 -3.10 -28.68
CA THR A 273 43.44 -2.87 -28.16
C THR A 273 44.04 -4.16 -27.58
N LEU A 274 45.29 -4.39 -27.97
CA LEU A 274 46.24 -5.43 -27.57
C LEU A 274 46.17 -5.93 -26.11
N THR A 275 45.90 -7.22 -25.91
CA THR A 275 46.80 -8.21 -25.23
C THR A 275 46.16 -9.61 -25.21
N GLN A 276 46.97 -10.66 -25.02
CA GLN A 276 46.62 -12.05 -25.37
C GLN A 276 46.09 -12.87 -24.18
N THR A 277 44.86 -13.41 -24.24
CA THR A 277 44.48 -14.77 -23.78
C THR A 277 43.01 -15.10 -24.11
N PRO A 278 42.66 -16.34 -24.53
CA PRO A 278 41.33 -16.63 -25.10
C PRO A 278 40.34 -17.23 -24.09
N ALA A 279 39.72 -16.39 -23.23
CA ALA A 279 38.67 -16.85 -22.29
C ALA A 279 37.59 -15.79 -21.95
N ALA A 280 37.50 -14.69 -22.70
CA ALA A 280 36.90 -13.44 -22.20
C ALA A 280 35.58 -12.97 -22.86
N GLY A 281 34.76 -13.90 -23.40
CA GLY A 281 33.51 -13.53 -24.08
C GLY A 281 32.34 -13.13 -23.17
N SER A 282 32.12 -13.88 -22.09
CA SER A 282 30.92 -13.72 -21.22
C SER A 282 31.18 -12.93 -19.92
N MET A 283 32.42 -12.97 -19.41
CA MET A 283 32.80 -12.30 -18.17
C MET A 283 32.47 -10.80 -18.10
N PRO A 284 32.79 -9.95 -19.12
CA PRO A 284 32.54 -8.52 -19.01
C PRO A 284 31.05 -8.15 -18.98
N LEU A 285 30.18 -8.95 -19.61
CA LEU A 285 28.72 -8.72 -19.57
C LEU A 285 28.13 -9.07 -18.20
N PHE A 286 28.55 -10.20 -17.61
CA PHE A 286 28.15 -10.53 -16.23
C PHE A 286 28.71 -9.51 -15.23
N GLN A 287 29.95 -9.05 -15.41
CA GLN A 287 30.53 -8.02 -14.57
C GLN A 287 29.78 -6.68 -14.68
N GLN A 288 29.38 -6.28 -15.89
CA GLN A 288 28.57 -5.08 -16.13
C GLN A 288 27.17 -5.19 -15.50
N GLU A 289 26.52 -6.35 -15.62
CA GLU A 289 25.21 -6.61 -15.02
C GLU A 289 25.29 -6.66 -13.49
N ILE A 290 26.35 -7.24 -12.90
CA ILE A 290 26.61 -7.19 -11.45
C ILE A 290 26.75 -5.74 -10.98
N VAL A 291 27.50 -4.89 -11.69
CA VAL A 291 27.62 -3.46 -11.35
C VAL A 291 26.27 -2.74 -11.46
N ARG A 292 25.48 -3.02 -12.51
CA ARG A 292 24.14 -2.44 -12.70
C ARG A 292 23.17 -2.85 -11.59
N LEU A 293 23.16 -4.14 -11.22
CA LEU A 293 22.32 -4.68 -10.16
C LEU A 293 22.73 -4.17 -8.77
N ASN A 294 24.04 -4.04 -8.50
CA ASN A 294 24.55 -3.47 -7.26
C ASN A 294 24.18 -1.98 -7.14
N GLY A 295 24.28 -1.20 -8.21
CA GLY A 295 23.80 0.18 -8.24
C GLY A 295 22.29 0.28 -7.96
N LEU A 296 21.48 -0.53 -8.66
CA LEU A 296 20.03 -0.58 -8.43
C LEU A 296 19.67 -1.01 -7.00
N LEU A 297 20.42 -1.96 -6.41
CA LEU A 297 20.24 -2.36 -5.01
C LEU A 297 20.57 -1.20 -4.07
N GLN A 298 21.66 -0.48 -4.30
CA GLN A 298 22.05 0.68 -3.50
C GLN A 298 21.01 1.81 -3.59
N ASP A 299 20.49 2.10 -4.79
CA ASP A 299 19.39 3.05 -4.99
C ASP A 299 18.13 2.63 -4.22
N LYS A 300 17.78 1.34 -4.25
CA LYS A 300 16.64 0.80 -3.50
C LYS A 300 16.87 0.82 -1.99
N MET A 301 18.10 0.64 -1.51
CA MET A 301 18.43 0.80 -0.09
C MET A 301 18.27 2.26 0.35
N MET A 302 18.81 3.23 -0.40
CA MET A 302 18.63 4.66 -0.13
C MET A 302 17.16 5.08 -0.14
N GLU A 303 16.37 4.54 -1.05
CA GLU A 303 14.92 4.77 -1.13
C GLU A 303 14.17 4.16 0.06
N CYS A 304 14.51 2.94 0.48
CA CYS A 304 13.97 2.32 1.70
C CYS A 304 14.30 3.15 2.95
N GLU A 305 15.51 3.70 3.06
CA GLU A 305 15.86 4.61 4.15
C GLU A 305 15.05 5.91 4.10
N ARG A 306 14.88 6.52 2.92
CA ARG A 306 14.06 7.73 2.73
C ARG A 306 12.62 7.49 3.19
N LEU A 307 12.00 6.41 2.70
CA LEU A 307 10.63 6.02 3.08
C LEU A 307 10.52 5.67 4.57
N SER A 308 11.56 5.07 5.18
CA SER A 308 11.59 4.83 6.62
C SER A 308 11.58 6.14 7.42
N ARG A 309 12.38 7.14 7.04
CA ARG A 309 12.39 8.46 7.67
C ARG A 309 11.03 9.15 7.54
N GLU A 310 10.46 9.18 6.34
CA GLU A 310 9.16 9.81 6.07
C GLU A 310 8.00 9.17 6.85
N ARG A 311 8.00 7.83 6.95
CA ARG A 311 7.06 7.09 7.81
C ARG A 311 7.20 7.49 9.26
N ASP A 312 8.43 7.57 9.78
CA ASP A 312 8.66 7.85 11.20
C ASP A 312 8.40 9.32 11.55
N ASP A 313 8.66 10.25 10.63
CA ASP A 313 8.24 11.65 10.76
C ASP A 313 6.71 11.82 10.64
N SER A 314 6.01 10.98 9.87
CA SER A 314 4.54 10.96 9.91
C SER A 314 4.03 10.47 11.25
N LYS A 315 4.55 9.35 11.77
CA LYS A 315 4.19 8.85 13.10
C LYS A 315 4.40 9.90 14.20
N ARG A 316 5.47 10.70 14.13
CA ARG A 316 5.71 11.81 15.07
C ARG A 316 4.62 12.87 14.99
N ARG A 317 4.30 13.37 13.78
CA ARG A 317 3.19 14.34 13.59
C ARG A 317 1.84 13.80 14.05
N ASP A 318 1.58 12.51 13.80
CA ASP A 318 0.35 11.85 14.20
C ASP A 318 0.30 11.69 15.73
N GLN A 319 1.41 11.34 16.39
CA GLN A 319 1.53 11.30 17.86
C GLN A 319 1.34 12.68 18.51
N GLU A 320 1.99 13.72 17.98
CA GLU A 320 1.82 15.12 18.43
C GLU A 320 0.35 15.56 18.31
N ARG A 321 -0.30 15.24 17.17
CA ARG A 321 -1.71 15.54 16.96
C ARG A 321 -2.63 14.78 17.92
N ILE A 322 -2.35 13.50 18.20
CA ILE A 322 -3.11 12.71 19.17
C ILE A 322 -2.97 13.32 20.57
N GLN A 323 -1.76 13.64 21.02
CA GLN A 323 -1.52 14.28 22.32
C GLN A 323 -2.26 15.62 22.45
N MET A 324 -2.25 16.45 21.39
CA MET A 324 -3.00 17.71 21.38
C MET A 324 -4.52 17.50 21.48
N LEU A 325 -5.06 16.47 20.83
CA LEU A 325 -6.48 16.12 20.93
C LEU A 325 -6.84 15.53 22.31
N GLU A 326 -5.95 14.74 22.92
CA GLU A 326 -6.11 14.24 24.29
C GLU A 326 -6.17 15.41 25.29
N GLN A 327 -5.27 16.39 25.18
CA GLN A 327 -5.33 17.60 26.02
C GLN A 327 -6.60 18.42 25.77
N GLN A 328 -7.07 18.53 24.52
CA GLN A 328 -8.34 19.19 24.21
C GLN A 328 -9.53 18.48 24.85
N VAL A 329 -9.57 17.15 24.82
CA VAL A 329 -10.62 16.35 25.47
C VAL A 329 -10.58 16.54 27.00
N LEU A 330 -9.39 16.56 27.61
CA LEU A 330 -9.24 16.82 29.05
C LEU A 330 -9.74 18.22 29.43
N ALA A 331 -9.39 19.26 28.66
CA ALA A 331 -9.87 20.62 28.87
C ALA A 331 -11.41 20.68 28.77
N TYR A 332 -12.02 20.09 27.74
CA TYR A 332 -13.48 20.05 27.60
C TYR A 332 -14.19 19.27 28.72
N ILE A 333 -13.54 18.23 29.28
CA ILE A 333 -14.06 17.51 30.46
C ILE A 333 -14.01 18.41 31.71
N GLU A 334 -12.98 19.24 31.86
CA GLU A 334 -12.86 20.21 32.96
C GLU A 334 -13.87 21.35 32.82
N ASP A 335 -13.98 21.96 31.63
CA ASP A 335 -14.98 22.97 31.30
C ASP A 335 -16.41 22.48 31.60
N PHE A 336 -16.75 21.27 31.14
CA PHE A 336 -18.07 20.67 31.38
C PHE A 336 -18.34 20.41 32.88
N LYS A 337 -17.32 20.02 33.65
CA LYS A 337 -17.42 19.87 35.11
C LYS A 337 -17.62 21.23 35.80
N SER A 338 -16.92 22.28 35.35
CA SER A 338 -17.08 23.64 35.91
C SER A 338 -18.47 24.18 35.61
N GLU A 339 -18.91 24.14 34.36
CA GLU A 339 -20.27 24.55 33.93
C GLU A 339 -21.36 23.79 34.70
N ARG A 340 -21.17 22.49 34.94
CA ARG A 340 -22.07 21.72 35.80
C ARG A 340 -22.08 22.24 37.24
N ALA A 341 -20.91 22.50 37.83
CA ALA A 341 -20.82 23.01 39.20
C ALA A 341 -21.44 24.41 39.34
N ASP A 342 -21.29 25.28 38.33
CA ASP A 342 -21.98 26.57 38.27
C ASP A 342 -23.50 26.43 38.12
N ARG A 343 -23.95 25.48 37.31
CA ARG A 343 -25.38 25.15 37.20
C ARG A 343 -25.97 24.66 38.53
N GLU A 344 -25.25 23.82 39.27
CA GLU A 344 -25.66 23.33 40.60
C GLU A 344 -25.68 24.47 41.63
N ARG A 345 -24.68 25.37 41.61
CA ARG A 345 -24.68 26.62 42.42
C ARG A 345 -25.89 27.49 42.12
N ALA A 346 -26.19 27.72 40.83
CA ALA A 346 -27.34 28.51 40.40
C ALA A 346 -28.67 27.86 40.81
N GLN A 347 -28.79 26.54 40.71
CA GLN A 347 -29.98 25.80 41.18
C GLN A 347 -30.16 25.91 42.70
N GLY A 348 -29.09 25.79 43.50
CA GLY A 348 -29.14 26.05 44.93
C GLY A 348 -29.65 27.46 45.24
N LYS A 349 -29.12 28.47 44.54
CA LYS A 349 -29.56 29.86 44.74
C LYS A 349 -31.03 30.11 44.36
N ILE A 350 -31.54 29.39 43.35
CA ILE A 350 -32.96 29.43 42.99
C ILE A 350 -33.83 28.85 44.12
N LEU A 351 -33.41 27.72 44.72
CA LEU A 351 -34.13 27.12 45.85
C LEU A 351 -34.16 28.04 47.08
N ASP A 352 -33.03 28.66 47.44
CA ASP A 352 -32.95 29.65 48.53
C ASP A 352 -33.93 30.82 48.31
N LEU A 353 -34.00 31.32 47.07
CA LEU A 353 -34.89 32.44 46.70
C LEU A 353 -36.36 32.01 46.69
N GLN A 354 -36.67 30.77 46.29
CA GLN A 354 -38.03 30.22 46.37
C GLN A 354 -38.51 30.06 47.82
N ASP A 355 -37.63 29.61 48.71
CA ASP A 355 -37.92 29.49 50.14
C ASP A 355 -38.10 30.87 50.81
N GLU A 356 -37.27 31.86 50.48
CA GLU A 356 -37.45 33.24 50.95
C GLU A 356 -38.77 33.85 50.44
N VAL A 357 -39.10 33.66 49.16
CA VAL A 357 -40.40 34.08 48.61
C VAL A 357 -41.55 33.37 49.32
N GLY A 358 -41.41 32.08 49.66
CA GLY A 358 -42.38 31.33 50.46
C GLY A 358 -42.58 31.90 51.87
N ARG A 359 -41.48 32.22 52.58
CA ARG A 359 -41.52 32.91 53.88
C ARG A 359 -42.24 34.24 53.79
N LEU A 360 -41.85 35.09 52.84
CA LEU A 360 -42.44 36.41 52.64
C LEU A 360 -43.94 36.32 52.29
N GLN A 361 -44.35 35.35 51.46
CA GLN A 361 -45.76 35.09 51.19
C GLN A 361 -46.54 34.66 52.44
N LEU A 362 -45.96 33.81 53.29
CA LEU A 362 -46.59 33.42 54.56
C LEU A 362 -46.69 34.59 55.56
N GLN A 363 -45.68 35.45 55.60
CA GLN A 363 -45.68 36.68 56.40
C GLN A 363 -46.76 37.66 55.94
N ILE A 364 -46.88 37.89 54.62
CA ILE A 364 -47.97 38.70 54.04
C ILE A 364 -49.34 38.09 54.37
N ARG A 365 -49.48 36.76 54.27
CA ARG A 365 -50.74 36.06 54.58
C ARG A 365 -51.12 36.15 56.06
N THR A 366 -50.15 36.13 56.97
CA THR A 366 -50.41 36.24 58.43
C THR A 366 -50.72 37.67 58.85
N GLN A 367 -50.03 38.68 58.29
CA GLN A 367 -50.42 40.09 58.42
C GLN A 367 -51.84 40.34 57.87
N SER A 368 -52.16 39.79 56.70
CA SER A 368 -53.50 39.84 56.10
C SER A 368 -54.60 39.24 56.99
N VAL A 369 -54.29 38.24 57.83
CA VAL A 369 -55.26 37.66 58.77
C VAL A 369 -55.41 38.50 60.04
N GLN A 370 -54.35 39.16 60.51
CA GLN A 370 -54.46 40.18 61.56
C GLN A 370 -55.33 41.35 61.09
N ASP A 371 -55.13 41.87 59.89
CA ASP A 371 -55.97 42.94 59.31
C ASP A 371 -57.42 42.48 59.08
N ALA A 372 -57.64 41.24 58.63
CA ALA A 372 -58.98 40.68 58.43
C ALA A 372 -59.78 40.47 59.73
N SER A 373 -59.13 40.52 60.90
CA SER A 373 -59.86 40.54 62.19
C SER A 373 -60.56 41.88 62.45
N SER A 374 -60.21 42.94 61.71
CA SER A 374 -60.71 44.31 61.88
C SER A 374 -61.87 44.71 60.94
N SER A 375 -62.34 43.83 60.03
CA SER A 375 -63.45 44.19 59.12
C SER A 375 -64.25 43.00 58.54
N ARG A 376 -65.52 42.89 58.94
CA ARG A 376 -66.59 42.14 58.26
C ARG A 376 -67.87 43.00 58.16
N GLN A 377 -68.81 42.63 57.27
CA GLN A 377 -70.12 43.25 56.94
C GLN A 377 -70.12 44.32 55.81
N LEU A 378 -70.97 44.30 54.77
CA LEU A 378 -71.96 43.36 54.16
C LEU A 378 -71.87 43.62 52.61
N HIS A 379 -71.97 42.69 51.64
CA HIS A 379 -73.04 41.78 51.17
C HIS A 379 -74.16 42.38 50.26
N MET A 380 -74.02 42.13 48.93
CA MET A 380 -75.04 41.78 47.90
C MET A 380 -76.08 42.79 47.33
N GLY A 381 -76.28 42.77 45.99
CA GLY A 381 -77.61 43.03 45.37
C GLY A 381 -77.78 43.50 43.90
N LEU A 382 -78.06 42.55 42.97
CA LEU A 382 -79.11 42.58 41.90
C LEU A 382 -79.05 43.44 40.58
N LYS A 383 -78.87 42.71 39.46
CA LYS A 383 -79.63 42.67 38.15
C LYS A 383 -80.09 43.96 37.40
N LYS A 384 -79.84 43.98 36.06
CA LYS A 384 -80.86 43.94 34.95
C LYS A 384 -80.22 43.84 33.54
N VAL A 385 -81.03 43.51 32.53
CA VAL A 385 -80.78 43.19 31.09
C VAL A 385 -81.95 43.87 30.31
N PRO A 386 -81.84 44.47 29.07
CA PRO A 386 -81.55 43.72 27.82
C PRO A 386 -80.97 44.44 26.54
N HIS A 387 -80.39 43.62 25.65
CA HIS A 387 -80.57 43.54 24.17
C HIS A 387 -80.59 44.79 23.24
N ARG A 388 -79.66 44.84 22.26
CA ARG A 388 -79.99 44.74 20.81
C ARG A 388 -78.78 44.38 19.91
N GLN A 389 -79.07 43.79 18.75
CA GLN A 389 -78.14 43.35 17.68
C GLN A 389 -77.81 44.48 16.69
N THR A 390 -76.72 44.32 15.90
CA THR A 390 -76.76 44.23 14.42
C THR A 390 -75.52 43.47 13.93
N ASP A 391 -75.69 42.58 12.96
CA ASP A 391 -74.65 41.72 12.39
C ASP A 391 -73.74 42.40 11.35
N THR A 392 -72.60 41.78 11.05
CA THR A 392 -72.18 41.53 9.65
C THR A 392 -71.21 40.35 9.61
N ALA A 393 -71.30 39.53 8.56
CA ALA A 393 -70.78 38.17 8.56
C ALA A 393 -69.30 38.04 8.13
N GLU A 394 -68.58 37.08 8.72
CA GLU A 394 -68.24 35.76 8.13
C GLU A 394 -68.34 35.56 6.57
N PRO A 395 -67.79 34.48 5.95
CA PRO A 395 -66.92 33.40 6.47
C PRO A 395 -65.84 32.89 5.45
N LEU A 396 -65.38 31.63 5.62
CA LEU A 396 -64.69 30.73 4.66
C LEU A 396 -63.16 30.94 4.39
N ARG A 397 -62.31 29.91 4.28
CA ARG A 397 -62.43 28.47 4.68
C ARG A 397 -61.08 27.71 4.64
N ASN A 398 -60.96 26.70 5.51
CA ASN A 398 -60.29 25.39 5.36
C ASN A 398 -58.87 25.24 4.75
N SER A 399 -57.88 24.95 5.63
CA SER A 399 -57.38 23.59 5.99
C SER A 399 -57.16 22.49 4.92
N PRO A 400 -56.37 21.42 5.22
CA PRO A 400 -54.90 21.38 5.38
C PRO A 400 -54.23 20.44 4.32
N PRO A 401 -53.91 19.11 4.46
CA PRO A 401 -53.66 18.19 5.60
C PRO A 401 -52.33 17.34 5.53
N GLU A 402 -51.99 16.66 6.64
CA GLU A 402 -51.09 15.46 6.83
C GLU A 402 -49.56 15.59 6.53
N THR A 403 -48.63 14.90 7.21
CA THR A 403 -48.69 13.63 7.98
C THR A 403 -47.83 13.61 9.24
N ASN A 404 -48.36 12.92 10.28
CA ASN A 404 -47.73 12.01 11.25
C ASN A 404 -46.18 11.98 11.42
N SER A 405 -45.62 11.80 12.62
CA SER A 405 -46.14 10.92 13.69
C SER A 405 -45.68 11.29 15.11
N LYS A 406 -46.51 10.96 16.10
CA LYS A 406 -46.21 11.06 17.54
C LYS A 406 -45.20 9.99 17.98
N ARG A 407 -44.38 10.29 18.98
CA ARG A 407 -44.23 9.39 20.12
C ARG A 407 -43.98 10.16 21.42
N THR A 408 -44.60 9.68 22.49
CA THR A 408 -44.69 10.35 23.79
C THR A 408 -43.77 9.67 24.80
N ILE A 409 -42.98 10.48 25.51
CA ILE A 409 -42.45 10.35 26.89
C ILE A 409 -42.43 8.94 27.53
N SER A 410 -41.24 8.53 27.98
CA SER A 410 -41.05 7.80 29.25
C SER A 410 -39.65 8.06 29.82
N ASN A 411 -39.52 9.10 30.67
CA ASN A 411 -38.40 9.20 31.61
C ASN A 411 -38.73 8.34 32.83
N THR A 412 -38.23 7.10 32.84
CA THR A 412 -38.06 6.29 34.04
C THR A 412 -36.69 5.67 33.98
N ALA A 413 -35.84 5.92 34.97
CA ALA A 413 -34.60 5.19 35.10
C ALA A 413 -34.90 3.79 35.67
N PRO A 414 -34.43 2.72 35.03
CA PRO A 414 -34.02 1.50 35.72
C PRO A 414 -32.49 1.49 35.85
N GLN A 415 -32.00 1.08 37.02
CA GLN A 415 -30.69 0.42 37.05
C GLN A 415 -30.88 -0.92 36.34
N GLY A 416 -30.20 -1.10 35.21
CA GLY A 416 -30.30 -2.29 34.36
C GLY A 416 -29.13 -2.29 33.36
N ALA A 417 -28.59 -3.47 33.07
CA ALA A 417 -27.33 -3.64 32.34
C ALA A 417 -27.36 -3.02 30.93
N ALA A 418 -26.18 -2.69 30.39
CA ALA A 418 -26.09 -2.40 28.97
C ALA A 418 -26.17 -3.74 28.20
N GLU A 419 -27.15 -3.86 27.31
CA GLU A 419 -27.27 -5.03 26.44
C GLU A 419 -26.50 -4.78 25.14
N LEU A 420 -25.53 -5.64 24.85
CA LEU A 420 -24.75 -5.67 23.62
C LEU A 420 -25.55 -6.35 22.51
N GLN A 421 -25.81 -5.66 21.40
CA GLN A 421 -26.62 -6.19 20.30
C GLN A 421 -25.78 -6.46 19.04
N CYS A 422 -25.96 -7.65 18.44
CA CYS A 422 -25.33 -7.99 17.16
C CYS A 422 -26.01 -7.22 16.00
N PRO A 423 -25.28 -6.40 15.21
CA PRO A 423 -25.89 -5.56 14.18
C PRO A 423 -26.35 -6.34 12.93
N ARG A 424 -25.95 -7.61 12.77
CA ARG A 424 -26.32 -8.44 11.59
C ARG A 424 -27.60 -9.24 11.80
N CYS A 425 -27.82 -9.84 12.98
CA CYS A 425 -29.01 -10.65 13.28
C CYS A 425 -29.84 -10.13 14.48
N LEU A 426 -29.45 -9.00 15.07
CA LEU A 426 -30.16 -8.31 16.17
C LEU A 426 -30.29 -9.08 17.48
N THR A 427 -29.58 -10.20 17.64
CA THR A 427 -29.47 -10.94 18.91
C THR A 427 -28.81 -10.07 19.98
N THR A 428 -29.45 -9.99 21.16
CA THR A 428 -28.97 -9.25 22.33
C THR A 428 -28.24 -10.17 23.32
N TYR A 429 -27.28 -9.59 24.04
CA TYR A 429 -26.43 -10.23 25.04
C TYR A 429 -26.24 -9.27 26.21
N ASP A 430 -26.25 -9.77 27.44
CA ASP A 430 -25.96 -8.93 28.62
C ASP A 430 -24.47 -8.58 28.70
N ASP A 431 -24.11 -7.50 29.40
CA ASP A 431 -22.70 -7.12 29.69
C ASP A 431 -21.85 -8.31 30.20
N GLU A 432 -22.42 -9.18 31.05
CA GLU A 432 -21.74 -10.36 31.61
C GLU A 432 -21.37 -11.40 30.53
N HIS A 433 -22.09 -11.43 29.40
CA HIS A 433 -21.92 -12.37 28.29
C HIS A 433 -21.13 -11.77 27.11
N THR A 434 -20.33 -10.71 27.33
CA THR A 434 -19.50 -10.04 26.32
C THR A 434 -18.61 -11.00 25.51
N ALA A 435 -18.09 -12.07 26.13
CA ALA A 435 -17.27 -13.06 25.43
C ALA A 435 -18.08 -13.91 24.42
N GLU A 436 -19.34 -14.20 24.74
CA GLU A 436 -20.25 -14.92 23.85
C GLU A 436 -20.76 -14.02 22.72
N TYR A 437 -21.02 -12.73 23.02
CA TYR A 437 -21.29 -11.70 22.01
C TYR A 437 -20.16 -11.62 20.97
N LEU A 438 -18.90 -11.53 21.39
CA LEU A 438 -17.75 -11.45 20.47
C LEU A 438 -17.60 -12.72 19.62
N LYS A 439 -17.73 -13.90 20.23
CA LYS A 439 -17.69 -15.18 19.51
C LYS A 439 -18.83 -15.29 18.49
N HIS A 440 -20.04 -14.89 18.88
CA HIS A 440 -21.19 -14.81 18.00
C HIS A 440 -20.96 -13.78 16.87
N TRP A 441 -20.27 -12.67 17.12
CA TRP A 441 -19.91 -11.69 16.09
C TRP A 441 -19.04 -12.34 15.00
N ASP A 442 -18.02 -13.11 15.39
CA ASP A 442 -17.13 -13.84 14.47
C ASP A 442 -17.80 -15.00 13.72
N GLU A 443 -18.81 -15.64 14.33
CA GLU A 443 -19.61 -16.71 13.69
C GLU A 443 -20.66 -16.09 12.75
N CYS A 444 -21.36 -15.04 13.20
CA CYS A 444 -22.35 -14.31 12.43
C CYS A 444 -21.71 -13.54 11.27
N ALA A 445 -20.45 -13.10 11.36
CA ALA A 445 -19.69 -12.48 10.26
C ALA A 445 -19.36 -13.45 9.10
N LYS A 446 -19.42 -14.77 9.33
CA LYS A 446 -19.11 -15.82 8.34
C LYS A 446 -20.34 -16.38 7.61
N LEU A 447 -21.53 -15.92 8.00
CA LEU A 447 -22.82 -16.16 7.34
C LEU A 447 -23.25 -14.98 6.45
#